data_AF-A0A0K5ZUD0-F1
#
_entry.id   AF-A0A0K5ZUD0-F1
#
_cell.length_a   1.000
_cell.length_b   1.000
_cell.length_c   1.000
_cell.angle_alpha   90.00
_cell.angle_beta   90.00
_cell.angle_gamma   90.00
#
_symmetry.space_group_name_H-M   'P 1'
#
loop_
_entity.id
_entity.type
_entity.pdbx_description
1 polymer ?
#
loop_
_entity_poly.entity_id
_entity_poly.type
_entity_poly.pdbx_seq_one_letter_code
_entity_poly.pdbx_strand_id
1 'polypeptide(L)'
;MSNYLEFKKKIGEYANVTRWGFPCTEREITLIQNDINSALQSGKVISRSMLQGIISRHVPNTQFLITESVDNSDLNTALRMLAPKQK
;
A
#
# COMPACT_ATOMS: atom_id res chain seq x y z
N MET A 1 -2.11 8.63 -18.03
CA MET A 1 -2.83 7.36 -17.78
C MET A 1 -1.87 6.34 -17.14
N SER A 2 -1.09 6.76 -16.12
CA SER A 2 0.13 6.03 -15.69
C SER A 2 0.27 5.89 -14.17
N ASN A 3 -0.64 6.50 -13.39
CA ASN A 3 -0.42 6.65 -11.94
C ASN A 3 -0.69 5.35 -11.16
N TYR A 4 -1.64 4.51 -11.59
CA TYR A 4 -2.03 3.31 -10.82
C TYR A 4 -1.01 2.17 -10.91
N LEU A 5 -0.35 1.95 -12.06
CA LEU A 5 0.68 0.92 -12.20
C LEU A 5 1.93 1.28 -11.38
N GLU A 6 2.34 2.55 -11.43
CA GLU A 6 3.44 3.04 -10.60
C GLU A 6 3.11 2.97 -9.11
N PHE A 7 1.89 3.38 -8.73
CA PHE A 7 1.43 3.26 -7.35
C PHE A 7 1.40 1.79 -6.89
N LYS A 8 0.80 0.89 -7.68
CA LYS A 8 0.77 -0.55 -7.44
C LYS A 8 2.17 -1.13 -7.23
N LYS A 9 3.13 -0.75 -8.09
CA LYS A 9 4.51 -1.20 -7.96
C LYS A 9 5.11 -0.79 -6.62
N LYS A 10 5.02 0.50 -6.28
CA LYS A 10 5.63 1.04 -5.06
C LYS A 10 5.01 0.50 -3.78
N ILE A 11 3.67 0.42 -3.70
CA ILE A 11 3.03 -0.20 -2.52
C ILE A 11 3.35 -1.69 -2.41
N GLY A 12 3.54 -2.37 -3.55
CA GLY A 12 3.97 -3.75 -3.60
C GLY A 12 5.36 -3.94 -3.01
N GLU A 13 6.31 -3.07 -3.39
CA GLU A 13 7.66 -3.05 -2.83
C GLU A 13 7.63 -2.79 -1.31
N TYR A 14 6.86 -1.79 -0.87
CA TYR A 14 6.75 -1.45 0.56
C TYR A 14 6.09 -2.53 1.42
N ALA A 15 5.11 -3.23 0.86
CA ALA A 15 4.42 -4.33 1.51
C ALA A 15 5.14 -5.68 1.34
N ASN A 16 6.27 -5.73 0.63
CA ASN A 16 6.94 -6.96 0.22
C ASN A 16 5.98 -7.95 -0.48
N VAL A 17 5.15 -7.48 -1.40
CA VAL A 17 4.28 -8.33 -2.22
C VAL A 17 5.14 -9.17 -3.15
N THR A 18 5.09 -10.49 -2.98
CA THR A 18 5.76 -11.44 -3.87
C THR A 18 4.85 -11.85 -5.02
N ARG A 19 3.54 -11.88 -4.79
CA ARG A 19 2.54 -12.22 -5.80
C ARG A 19 1.24 -11.49 -5.52
N TRP A 20 0.78 -10.70 -6.49
CA TRP A 20 -0.55 -10.09 -6.43
C TRP A 20 -1.64 -11.14 -6.64
N GLY A 21 -2.70 -11.07 -5.82
CA GLY A 21 -3.92 -11.83 -6.06
C GLY A 21 -4.63 -11.39 -7.35
N PHE A 22 -5.52 -12.24 -7.87
CA PHE A 22 -6.31 -11.95 -9.06
C PHE A 22 -7.81 -11.92 -8.73
N PRO A 23 -8.58 -10.93 -9.23
CA PRO A 23 -8.16 -9.83 -10.10
C PRO A 23 -7.58 -8.64 -9.32
N CYS A 24 -6.50 -8.04 -9.84
CA CYS A 24 -5.91 -6.80 -9.30
C CYS A 24 -6.04 -5.69 -10.34
N THR A 25 -7.22 -5.08 -10.37
CA THR A 25 -7.61 -4.04 -11.33
C THR A 25 -7.28 -2.63 -10.81
N GLU A 26 -7.41 -1.61 -11.67
CA GLU A 26 -7.25 -0.21 -11.29
C GLU A 26 -8.16 0.18 -10.10
N ARG A 27 -9.40 -0.33 -10.09
CA ARG A 27 -10.37 -0.06 -9.02
C ARG A 27 -9.86 -0.48 -7.64
N GLU A 28 -9.32 -1.70 -7.52
CA GLU A 28 -8.80 -2.21 -6.24
C GLU A 28 -7.58 -1.40 -5.78
N ILE A 29 -6.72 -1.01 -6.72
CA ILE A 29 -5.57 -0.15 -6.43
C ILE A 29 -6.01 1.24 -5.95
N THR A 30 -7.07 1.81 -6.52
CA THR A 30 -7.65 3.07 -6.05
C THR A 30 -8.26 2.94 -4.65
N LEU A 31 -8.94 1.83 -4.34
CA LEU A 31 -9.46 1.57 -2.99
C LEU A 31 -8.33 1.46 -1.96
N ILE A 32 -7.25 0.75 -2.29
CA ILE A 32 -6.05 0.69 -1.45
C ILE A 32 -5.45 2.08 -1.23
N GLN A 33 -5.35 2.90 -2.29
CA GLN A 33 -4.85 4.27 -2.20
C GLN A 33 -5.71 5.13 -1.25
N ASN A 34 -7.03 5.01 -1.32
CA ASN A 34 -7.95 5.74 -0.45
C ASN A 34 -7.82 5.32 1.02
N ASP A 35 -7.70 4.02 1.30
CA ASP A 35 -7.50 3.52 2.67
C ASP A 35 -6.17 3.99 3.27
N ILE A 36 -5.09 3.97 2.47
CA ILE A 36 -3.78 4.51 2.88
C ILE A 36 -3.90 6.01 3.17
N ASN A 37 -4.51 6.79 2.27
CA ASN A 37 -4.67 8.23 2.46
C ASN A 37 -5.51 8.53 3.72
N SER A 38 -6.60 7.81 3.94
CA SER A 38 -7.45 7.99 5.12
C SER A 38 -6.69 7.68 6.42
N ALA A 39 -5.90 6.61 6.45
CA ALA A 39 -5.06 6.28 7.59
C ALA A 39 -3.99 7.35 7.86
N LEU A 40 -3.32 7.85 6.81
CA LEU A 40 -2.33 8.93 6.93
C LEU A 40 -2.95 10.25 7.42
N GLN A 41 -4.12 10.64 6.90
CA GLN A 41 -4.84 11.84 7.32
C GLN A 41 -5.33 11.76 8.76
N SER A 42 -5.69 10.57 9.24
CA SER A 42 -6.02 10.31 10.64
C SER A 42 -4.81 10.41 11.59
N GLY A 43 -3.60 10.66 11.07
CA GLY A 43 -2.37 10.69 11.86
C GLY A 43 -1.87 9.31 12.28
N LYS A 44 -2.44 8.22 11.74
CA LYS A 44 -2.00 6.86 12.05
C LYS A 44 -0.70 6.54 11.33
N VAL A 45 0.18 5.84 12.04
CA VAL A 45 1.40 5.26 11.48
C VAL A 45 1.02 3.94 10.82
N ILE A 46 1.20 3.83 9.51
CA ILE A 46 0.95 2.60 8.76
C ILE A 46 2.19 1.72 8.89
N SER A 47 2.08 0.62 9.63
CA SER A 47 3.12 -0.41 9.64
C SER A 47 3.05 -1.28 8.38
N ARG A 48 4.12 -2.03 8.08
CA ARG A 48 4.12 -2.97 6.95
C ARG A 48 2.96 -3.97 7.05
N SER A 49 2.72 -4.55 8.23
CA SER A 49 1.61 -5.47 8.46
C SER A 49 0.25 -4.83 8.22
N MET A 50 0.09 -3.55 8.59
CA MET A 50 -1.13 -2.81 8.31
C MET A 50 -1.33 -2.58 6.81
N LEU A 51 -0.26 -2.22 6.08
CA LEU A 51 -0.28 -2.08 4.62
C LEU A 51 -0.64 -3.40 3.93
N GLN A 52 -0.02 -4.52 4.36
CA GLN A 52 -0.34 -5.86 3.87
C GLN A 52 -1.80 -6.23 4.14
N GLY A 53 -2.35 -5.85 5.31
CA GLY A 53 -3.75 -6.01 5.66
C GLY A 53 -4.70 -5.21 4.76
N ILE A 54 -4.37 -3.95 4.47
CA ILE A 54 -5.13 -3.11 3.53
C ILE A 54 -5.12 -3.75 2.14
N ILE A 55 -3.96 -4.18 1.65
CA ILE A 55 -3.85 -4.84 0.35
C ILE A 55 -4.66 -6.14 0.30
N SER A 56 -4.54 -6.98 1.32
CA SER A 56 -5.23 -8.28 1.38
C SER A 56 -6.76 -8.15 1.43
N ARG A 57 -7.27 -7.03 1.95
CA ARG A 57 -8.70 -6.75 2.02
C ARG A 57 -9.32 -6.50 0.65
N HIS A 58 -8.62 -5.76 -0.20
CA HIS A 58 -9.11 -5.39 -1.54
C HIS A 58 -8.63 -6.37 -2.63
N VAL A 59 -7.43 -6.91 -2.48
CA VAL A 59 -6.86 -7.92 -3.39
C VAL A 59 -6.60 -9.22 -2.61
N PRO A 60 -7.63 -10.06 -2.43
CA PRO A 60 -7.49 -11.33 -1.72
C PRO A 60 -6.53 -12.27 -2.45
N ASN A 61 -5.92 -13.21 -1.70
CA ASN A 61 -4.89 -14.14 -2.19
C ASN A 61 -3.57 -13.48 -2.62
N THR A 62 -3.32 -12.24 -2.22
CA THR A 62 -2.00 -11.61 -2.34
C THR A 62 -1.02 -12.28 -1.38
N GLN A 63 0.16 -12.64 -1.88
CA GLN A 63 1.24 -13.25 -1.10
C GLN A 63 2.28 -12.19 -0.75
N PHE A 64 2.77 -12.26 0.48
CA PHE A 64 3.75 -11.34 1.03
C PHE A 64 4.95 -12.10 1.55
N LEU A 65 6.13 -11.50 1.43
CA LEU A 65 7.31 -11.98 2.13
C LEU A 65 7.23 -11.52 3.59
N ILE A 66 7.24 -12.48 4.52
CA ILE A 66 7.36 -12.21 5.95
C ILE A 66 8.85 -12.02 6.23
N THR A 67 9.23 -10.78 6.56
CA THR A 67 10.58 -10.44 7.00
C THR A 67 10.51 -9.94 8.44
N GLU A 68 11.45 -10.34 9.30
CA GLU A 68 11.60 -9.73 10.62
C GLU A 68 11.78 -8.21 10.48
N SER A 69 11.09 -7.48 11.35
CA SER A 69 10.71 -6.07 11.23
C SER A 69 11.84 -5.14 10.78
N VAL A 70 11.59 -4.38 9.71
CA VAL A 70 12.39 -3.22 9.31
C VAL A 70 11.61 -1.96 9.68
N ASP A 71 12.31 -0.98 10.25
CA ASP A 71 11.83 0.30 10.76
C ASP A 71 10.63 0.91 10.00
N ASN A 72 9.52 1.17 10.70
CA ASN A 72 8.26 1.68 10.11
C ASN A 72 8.30 3.18 9.76
N SER A 73 9.38 3.87 10.13
CA SER A 73 9.57 5.32 9.97
C SER A 73 9.78 5.71 8.50
N ASP A 74 10.65 4.99 7.77
CA ASP A 74 10.86 5.17 6.32
C ASP A 74 9.62 4.87 5.49
N LEU A 75 8.86 3.84 5.90
CA LEU A 75 7.62 3.45 5.21
C LEU A 75 6.58 4.57 5.19
N ASN A 76 6.36 5.24 6.33
CA ASN A 76 5.36 6.30 6.41
C ASN A 76 5.75 7.55 5.62
N THR A 77 7.04 7.89 5.62
CA THR A 77 7.57 8.97 4.78
C THR A 77 7.35 8.67 3.30
N ALA A 78 7.66 7.43 2.88
CA ALA A 78 7.47 6.98 1.51
C ALA A 78 5.99 7.00 1.09
N LEU A 79 5.08 6.49 1.93
CA LEU A 79 3.64 6.52 1.66
C LEU A 79 3.09 7.95 1.56
N ARG A 80 3.56 8.88 2.40
CA ARG A 80 3.18 10.30 2.32
C ARG A 80 3.67 10.99 1.05
N MET A 81 4.81 10.59 0.50
CA MET A 81 5.28 11.10 -0.79
C MET A 81 4.46 10.59 -1.98
N LEU A 82 3.81 9.42 -1.83
CA LEU A 82 2.94 8.83 -2.86
C LEU A 82 1.49 9.27 -2.76
N ALA A 83 1.05 9.67 -1.57
CA ALA A 83 -0.24 10.33 -1.38
C ALA A 83 -0.23 11.66 -2.15
N PRO A 84 -1.13 11.88 -3.12
CA PRO A 84 -1.22 13.18 -3.78
C PRO A 84 -1.53 14.24 -2.73
N LYS A 85 -0.68 15.28 -2.65
CA LYS A 85 -0.96 16.46 -1.83
C LYS A 85 -2.30 17.03 -2.28
N GLN A 86 -3.35 16.87 -1.46
CA GLN A 86 -4.55 17.66 -1.66
C GLN A 86 -4.16 19.13 -1.43
N LYS A 87 -4.18 19.90 -2.52
CA LYS A 87 -4.15 21.36 -2.49
C LYS A 87 -5.55 21.87 -2.16
#